data_AF-A0A0X3T9E1-F1
#
_entry.id   AF-A0A0X3T9E1-F1
#
_cell.length_a   1.000
_cell.length_b   1.000
_cell.length_c   1.000
_cell.angle_alpha   90.00
_cell.angle_beta   90.00
_cell.angle_gamma   90.00
#
_symmetry.space_group_name_H-M   'P 1'
#
loop_
_entity.id
_entity.type
_entity.pdbx_description
1 polymer ?
#
loop_
_entity_poly.entity_id
_entity_poly.type
_entity_poly.pdbx_seq_one_letter_code
_entity_poly.pdbx_strand_id
1 'polypeptide(L)'
;MPLWFEKGESRRFQRIDLPLKLYITPKNPIRHMDIMALGIDYFPPIVKKQLNQYQRDVEKWLPQVQEHQADMQTVFKQLMQSADFFARWTDELAKGRAPNRDKDSWLRLHAYAKGVAHLLTPLKATPKTCQYLTMIDDKLMQYYQHFKQIIEHSTHAQFHCDRLLTQQNFDIDTVMAAFESDKYARSPLVQSLLHLYRYIETVLNAYDELNLDMHSRQNPKVWATQTANISAGGVAVFRPKRFAQGEKHLANLYFAEQKKLVQLPAYLARSFSIQQKHTECNAFNFDFPSGQDQHLIQHEIERFEILDSMNVALT
;
A
#
# COMPACT_ATOMS: atom_id res chain seq x y z
N MET A 1 -2.17 48.38 -16.11
CA MET A 1 -2.07 46.98 -16.56
C MET A 1 -2.00 46.10 -15.31
N PRO A 2 -2.89 45.12 -15.16
CA PRO A 2 -3.11 44.43 -13.89
C PRO A 2 -1.93 43.48 -13.56
N LEU A 3 -1.58 43.48 -12.27
CA LEU A 3 -0.50 42.74 -11.65
C LEU A 3 -0.79 41.23 -11.56
N TRP A 4 -0.57 40.48 -12.65
CA TRP A 4 -0.84 39.02 -12.67
C TRP A 4 0.41 38.13 -12.50
N PHE A 5 1.58 38.70 -12.20
CA PHE A 5 2.84 37.93 -12.18
C PHE A 5 3.72 38.10 -10.94
N GLU A 6 3.23 38.70 -9.85
CA GLU A 6 4.00 38.83 -8.62
C GLU A 6 3.41 37.97 -7.49
N LYS A 7 3.86 36.71 -7.42
CA LYS A 7 4.04 35.89 -6.20
C LYS A 7 4.44 34.46 -6.59
N GLY A 8 5.71 34.10 -6.36
CA GLY A 8 6.37 32.80 -6.15
C GLY A 8 5.82 31.42 -6.61
N GLU A 9 4.63 31.31 -7.18
CA GLU A 9 3.90 30.09 -7.53
C GLU A 9 3.15 30.36 -8.86
N SER A 10 3.83 30.87 -9.89
CA SER A 10 3.24 31.16 -11.20
C SER A 10 2.96 29.87 -11.98
N ARG A 11 1.99 29.08 -11.52
CA ARG A 11 1.52 27.89 -12.23
C ARG A 11 0.45 28.30 -13.24
N ARG A 12 0.55 27.74 -14.46
CA ARG A 12 -0.43 27.96 -15.54
C ARG A 12 -1.86 27.55 -15.15
N PHE A 13 -2.01 26.56 -14.27
CA PHE A 13 -3.29 26.10 -13.76
C PHE A 13 -3.24 26.04 -12.24
N GLN A 14 -4.29 26.58 -11.61
CA GLN A 14 -4.53 26.45 -10.17
C GLN A 14 -4.69 24.98 -9.79
N ARG A 15 -4.20 24.62 -8.60
CA ARG A 15 -4.34 23.29 -8.01
C ARG A 15 -5.15 23.36 -6.73
N ILE A 16 -6.06 22.41 -6.57
CA ILE A 16 -6.83 22.22 -5.35
C ILE A 16 -6.73 20.78 -4.87
N ASP A 17 -6.96 20.56 -3.59
CA ASP A 17 -7.14 19.22 -3.05
C ASP A 17 -8.61 18.82 -3.21
N LEU A 18 -8.87 17.95 -4.19
CA LEU A 18 -10.21 17.51 -4.56
C LEU A 18 -10.43 16.04 -4.12
N PRO A 19 -11.52 15.72 -3.41
CA PRO A 19 -11.92 14.33 -3.19
C PRO A 19 -12.45 13.74 -4.51
N LEU A 20 -11.72 12.76 -5.06
CA LEU A 20 -12.08 12.20 -6.37
C LEU A 20 -11.81 10.69 -6.46
N LYS A 21 -12.61 9.99 -7.27
CA LYS A 21 -12.38 8.57 -7.59
C LYS A 21 -11.31 8.50 -8.67
N LEU A 22 -10.07 8.32 -8.23
CA LEU A 22 -8.88 8.34 -9.08
C LEU A 22 -8.26 6.96 -9.14
N TYR A 23 -7.84 6.56 -10.32
CA TYR A 23 -7.07 5.35 -10.50
C TYR A 23 -6.03 5.53 -11.61
N ILE A 24 -4.76 5.39 -11.27
CA ILE A 24 -3.63 5.61 -12.17
C ILE A 24 -2.94 4.27 -12.41
N THR A 25 -2.76 3.92 -13.68
CA THR A 25 -2.02 2.70 -14.06
C THR A 25 -0.98 3.00 -15.11
N PRO A 26 0.10 2.22 -15.17
CA PRO A 26 0.95 2.18 -16.35
C PRO A 26 0.09 1.83 -17.58
N LYS A 27 0.36 2.51 -18.69
CA LYS A 27 -0.36 2.31 -19.96
C LYS A 27 -0.07 0.92 -20.54
N ASN A 28 1.15 0.44 -20.33
CA ASN A 28 1.63 -0.85 -20.84
C ASN A 28 1.99 -1.77 -19.66
N PRO A 29 1.07 -2.61 -19.18
CA PRO A 29 1.39 -3.63 -18.20
C PRO A 29 2.48 -4.58 -18.71
N ILE A 30 3.29 -5.11 -17.78
CA ILE A 30 4.28 -6.15 -18.04
C ILE A 30 3.53 -7.44 -18.35
N ARG A 31 3.62 -7.91 -19.60
CA ARG A 31 3.00 -9.17 -20.07
C ARG A 31 3.98 -10.15 -20.70
N HIS A 32 5.24 -9.79 -20.81
CA HIS A 32 6.31 -10.64 -21.35
C HIS A 32 6.98 -11.50 -20.27
N MET A 33 6.56 -11.34 -19.01
CA MET A 33 7.03 -12.13 -17.87
C MET A 33 6.02 -13.26 -17.54
N ASP A 34 6.26 -14.00 -16.46
CA ASP A 34 5.47 -15.17 -16.09
C ASP A 34 4.02 -14.80 -15.71
N ILE A 35 3.86 -13.66 -15.04
CA ILE A 35 2.60 -13.13 -14.53
C ILE A 35 2.43 -11.69 -15.02
N MET A 36 1.20 -11.32 -15.37
CA MET A 36 0.86 -9.94 -15.71
C MET A 36 1.13 -9.02 -14.52
N ALA A 37 1.90 -7.96 -14.71
CA ALA A 37 2.25 -7.02 -13.65
C ALA A 37 2.17 -5.55 -14.08
N LEU A 38 2.12 -4.64 -13.10
CA LEU A 38 2.10 -3.19 -13.35
C LEU A 38 3.46 -2.52 -13.19
N GLY A 39 4.48 -3.19 -12.62
CA GLY A 39 5.79 -2.56 -12.43
C GLY A 39 5.81 -1.39 -11.44
N ILE A 40 4.78 -1.26 -10.60
CA ILE A 40 4.71 -0.27 -9.52
C ILE A 40 5.61 -0.71 -8.37
N ASP A 41 6.37 0.21 -7.79
CA ASP A 41 7.19 -0.02 -6.59
C ASP A 41 6.33 0.13 -5.33
N TYR A 42 5.95 -1.00 -4.74
CA TYR A 42 5.20 -1.07 -3.47
C TYR A 42 6.10 -1.03 -2.22
N PHE A 43 7.43 -1.03 -2.40
CA PHE A 43 8.40 -0.82 -1.33
C PHE A 43 9.26 0.41 -1.61
N PRO A 44 8.65 1.61 -1.78
CA PRO A 44 9.38 2.83 -2.01
C PRO A 44 10.21 3.24 -0.78
N PRO A 45 11.08 4.27 -0.88
CA PRO A 45 11.94 4.69 0.22
C PRO A 45 11.21 4.96 1.54
N ILE A 46 9.99 5.50 1.51
CA ILE A 46 9.23 5.75 2.76
C ILE A 46 8.85 4.45 3.48
N VAL A 47 8.40 3.43 2.74
CA VAL A 47 8.04 2.11 3.28
C VAL A 47 9.28 1.39 3.81
N LYS A 48 10.39 1.40 3.05
CA LYS A 48 11.67 0.85 3.51
C LYS A 48 12.17 1.54 4.78
N LYS A 49 12.01 2.87 4.89
CA LYS A 49 12.36 3.62 6.10
C LYS A 49 11.50 3.19 7.30
N GLN A 50 10.21 2.96 7.11
CA GLN A 50 9.32 2.46 8.16
C GLN A 50 9.70 1.06 8.63
N LEU A 51 9.93 0.13 7.70
CA LEU A 51 10.37 -1.23 8.03
C LEU A 51 11.66 -1.21 8.86
N ASN A 52 12.66 -0.44 8.42
CA ASN A 52 13.92 -0.28 9.15
C ASN A 52 13.72 0.33 10.55
N GLN A 53 12.77 1.26 10.69
CA GLN A 53 12.46 1.86 12.00
C GLN A 53 11.83 0.83 12.93
N TYR A 54 10.81 0.09 12.48
CA TYR A 54 10.15 -0.93 13.28
C TYR A 54 11.09 -2.08 13.65
N GLN A 55 11.99 -2.49 12.73
CA GLN A 55 13.03 -3.45 13.04
C GLN A 55 13.93 -2.95 14.19
N ARG A 56 14.44 -1.71 14.11
CA ARG A 56 15.26 -1.13 15.18
C ARG A 56 14.51 -1.03 16.50
N ASP A 57 13.22 -0.72 16.45
CA ASP A 57 12.40 -0.64 17.65
C ASP A 57 12.18 -2.02 18.29
N VAL A 58 12.00 -3.08 17.49
CA VAL A 58 12.01 -4.48 17.99
C VAL A 58 13.36 -4.80 18.63
N GLU A 59 14.47 -4.52 17.94
CA GLU A 59 15.84 -4.77 18.42
C GLU A 59 16.15 -3.98 19.71
N LYS A 60 15.52 -2.82 19.90
CA LYS A 60 15.64 -2.00 21.11
C LYS A 60 14.84 -2.57 22.29
N TRP A 61 13.59 -2.96 22.06
CA TRP A 61 12.67 -3.33 23.14
C TRP A 61 12.77 -4.80 23.55
N LEU A 62 12.99 -5.70 22.59
CA LEU A 62 12.98 -7.14 22.84
C LEU A 62 14.05 -7.61 23.84
N PRO A 63 15.28 -7.05 23.85
CA PRO A 63 16.28 -7.42 24.85
C PRO A 63 15.91 -7.03 26.28
N GLN A 64 14.95 -6.13 26.48
CA GLN A 64 14.53 -5.68 27.81
C GLN A 64 13.47 -6.61 28.44
N VAL A 65 12.98 -7.62 27.70
CA VAL A 65 12.04 -8.61 28.25
C VAL A 65 12.81 -9.68 29.00
N GLN A 66 12.52 -9.84 30.29
CA GLN A 66 13.30 -10.70 31.21
C GLN A 66 12.92 -12.19 31.13
N GLU A 67 11.64 -12.51 30.94
CA GLU A 67 11.16 -13.89 30.90
C GLU A 67 11.26 -14.47 29.48
N HIS A 68 11.75 -15.71 29.33
CA HIS A 68 11.81 -16.43 28.04
C HIS A 68 12.49 -15.65 26.90
N GLN A 69 13.45 -14.79 27.24
CA GLN A 69 14.09 -13.88 26.30
C GLN A 69 14.65 -14.57 25.04
N ALA A 70 15.39 -15.68 25.23
CA ALA A 70 16.00 -16.42 24.12
C ALA A 70 14.96 -17.03 23.17
N ASP A 71 13.88 -17.58 23.73
CA ASP A 71 12.78 -18.16 22.95
C ASP A 71 12.05 -17.07 22.17
N MET A 72 11.73 -15.94 22.80
CA MET A 72 11.09 -14.81 22.12
C MET A 72 11.98 -14.20 21.03
N GLN A 73 13.28 -14.02 21.29
CA GLN A 73 14.22 -13.56 20.26
C GLN A 73 14.21 -14.48 19.03
N THR A 74 14.18 -15.79 19.26
CA THR A 74 14.10 -16.78 18.18
C THR A 74 12.80 -16.65 17.40
N VAL A 75 11.66 -16.59 18.09
CA VAL A 75 10.34 -16.47 17.45
C VAL A 75 10.20 -15.17 16.67
N PHE A 76 10.58 -14.03 17.26
CA PHE A 76 10.51 -12.72 16.61
C PHE A 76 11.36 -12.68 15.34
N LYS A 77 12.60 -13.17 15.43
CA LYS A 77 13.49 -13.26 14.27
C LYS A 77 12.89 -14.09 13.15
N GLN A 78 12.26 -15.23 13.47
CA GLN A 78 11.65 -16.11 12.48
C GLN A 78 10.40 -15.49 11.84
N LEU A 79 9.56 -14.80 12.61
CA LEU A 79 8.41 -14.06 12.08
C LEU A 79 8.84 -12.90 11.17
N MET A 80 9.86 -12.14 11.56
CA MET A 80 10.43 -11.10 10.70
C MET A 80 11.05 -11.67 9.42
N GLN A 81 11.79 -12.78 9.52
CA GLN A 81 12.33 -13.48 8.34
C GLN A 81 11.23 -13.99 7.39
N SER A 82 10.12 -14.47 7.95
CA SER A 82 8.95 -14.86 7.17
C SER A 82 8.32 -13.65 6.47
N ALA A 83 8.19 -12.51 7.15
CA ALA A 83 7.72 -11.27 6.53
C ALA A 83 8.68 -10.76 5.43
N ASP A 84 9.99 -10.81 5.66
CA ASP A 84 11.01 -10.42 4.65
C ASP A 84 10.96 -11.32 3.41
N PHE A 85 10.70 -12.61 3.61
CA PHE A 85 10.50 -13.53 2.51
C PHE A 85 9.26 -13.15 1.70
N PHE A 86 8.14 -12.86 2.39
CA PHE A 86 6.92 -12.40 1.76
C PHE A 86 7.11 -11.07 1.00
N ALA A 87 7.79 -10.09 1.60
CA ALA A 87 8.07 -8.79 1.00
C ALA A 87 8.84 -8.91 -0.33
N ARG A 88 9.90 -9.73 -0.35
CA ARG A 88 10.68 -10.00 -1.57
C ARG A 88 9.83 -10.60 -2.67
N TRP A 89 8.93 -11.50 -2.32
CA TRP A 89 8.05 -12.15 -3.29
C TRP A 89 6.97 -11.21 -3.82
N THR A 90 6.42 -10.34 -2.98
CA THR A 90 5.53 -9.26 -3.41
C THR A 90 6.23 -8.33 -4.40
N ASP A 91 7.50 -7.98 -4.16
CA ASP A 91 8.31 -7.17 -5.08
C ASP A 91 8.60 -7.88 -6.42
N GLU A 92 8.89 -9.19 -6.40
CA GLU A 92 9.06 -9.99 -7.63
C GLU A 92 7.75 -10.12 -8.41
N LEU A 93 6.63 -10.33 -7.72
CA LEU A 93 5.29 -10.38 -8.32
C LEU A 93 4.91 -9.05 -8.96
N ALA A 94 5.24 -7.92 -8.33
CA ALA A 94 5.05 -6.57 -8.88
C ALA A 94 5.82 -6.34 -10.19
N LYS A 95 6.87 -7.13 -10.44
CA LYS A 95 7.69 -7.15 -11.67
C LYS A 95 7.29 -8.28 -12.63
N GLY A 96 6.24 -9.03 -12.32
CA GLY A 96 5.68 -10.10 -13.14
C GLY A 96 6.40 -11.44 -13.03
N ARG A 97 7.28 -11.63 -12.05
CA ARG A 97 8.03 -12.88 -11.88
C ARG A 97 7.30 -13.81 -10.94
N ALA A 98 7.11 -15.05 -11.38
CA ALA A 98 6.51 -16.07 -10.55
C ALA A 98 7.60 -16.76 -9.71
N PRO A 99 7.44 -16.85 -8.38
CA PRO A 99 8.45 -17.43 -7.52
C PRO A 99 8.48 -18.96 -7.55
N ASN A 100 7.52 -19.60 -8.22
CA ASN A 100 7.52 -21.05 -8.47
C ASN A 100 8.63 -21.51 -9.45
N ARG A 101 9.40 -20.58 -10.04
CA ARG A 101 10.57 -20.87 -10.87
C ARG A 101 11.74 -21.48 -10.08
N ASP A 102 11.89 -21.09 -8.82
CA ASP A 102 12.87 -21.67 -7.92
C ASP A 102 12.19 -22.66 -6.98
N LYS A 103 12.59 -23.93 -7.08
CA LYS A 103 12.00 -25.02 -6.30
C LYS A 103 12.18 -24.80 -4.80
N ASP A 104 13.33 -24.28 -4.39
CA ASP A 104 13.63 -24.06 -2.96
C ASP A 104 12.76 -22.93 -2.41
N SER A 105 12.64 -21.83 -3.14
CA SER A 105 11.78 -20.73 -2.75
C SER A 105 10.30 -21.17 -2.76
N TRP A 106 9.84 -21.96 -3.74
CA TRP A 106 8.48 -22.53 -3.75
C TRP A 106 8.19 -23.41 -2.53
N LEU A 107 9.12 -24.31 -2.19
CA LEU A 107 9.02 -25.14 -0.98
C LEU A 107 8.93 -24.28 0.29
N ARG A 108 9.69 -23.19 0.38
CA ARG A 108 9.63 -22.26 1.50
C ARG A 108 8.28 -21.55 1.61
N LEU A 109 7.68 -21.10 0.50
CA LEU A 109 6.31 -20.57 0.56
C LEU A 109 5.33 -21.62 1.07
N HIS A 110 5.40 -22.87 0.59
CA HIS A 110 4.51 -23.93 1.09
C HIS A 110 4.73 -24.22 2.57
N ALA A 111 5.95 -24.08 3.08
CA ALA A 111 6.24 -24.18 4.50
C ALA A 111 5.61 -23.03 5.29
N TYR A 112 5.81 -21.76 4.87
CA TYR A 112 5.23 -20.60 5.54
C TYR A 112 3.70 -20.52 5.43
N ALA A 113 3.10 -21.05 4.35
CA ALA A 113 1.65 -21.18 4.19
C ALA A 113 1.01 -22.18 5.16
N LYS A 114 1.82 -22.99 5.86
CA LYS A 114 1.39 -23.87 6.97
C LYS A 114 1.61 -23.23 8.36
N GLY A 115 2.10 -22.00 8.40
CA GLY A 115 2.41 -21.26 9.62
C GLY A 115 3.72 -21.69 10.29
N VAL A 116 4.15 -20.91 11.27
CA VAL A 116 5.30 -21.21 12.12
C VAL A 116 4.91 -21.60 13.55
N ALA A 117 3.67 -22.06 13.76
CA ALA A 117 3.13 -22.47 15.06
C ALA A 117 4.04 -23.42 15.88
N HIS A 118 4.82 -24.28 15.21
CA HIS A 118 5.79 -25.16 15.90
C HIS A 118 6.85 -24.37 16.70
N LEU A 119 7.22 -23.17 16.24
CA LEU A 119 8.16 -22.26 16.90
C LEU A 119 7.60 -21.64 18.18
N LEU A 120 6.27 -21.64 18.35
CA LEU A 120 5.60 -21.07 19.52
C LEU A 120 5.56 -22.04 20.71
N THR A 121 5.92 -23.31 20.49
CA THR A 121 5.90 -24.36 21.52
C THR A 121 6.66 -24.00 22.80
N PRO A 122 7.87 -23.40 22.75
CA PRO A 122 8.60 -23.00 23.96
C PRO A 122 7.87 -21.94 24.79
N LEU A 123 7.02 -21.12 24.14
CA LEU A 123 6.29 -20.01 24.78
C LEU A 123 4.93 -20.44 25.35
N LYS A 124 4.57 -21.73 25.28
CA LYS A 124 3.31 -22.23 25.87
C LYS A 124 3.20 -22.01 27.38
N ALA A 125 4.34 -21.88 28.08
CA ALA A 125 4.39 -21.51 29.49
C ALA A 125 3.93 -20.04 29.75
N THR A 126 3.87 -19.21 28.71
CA THR A 126 3.37 -17.82 28.72
C THR A 126 2.13 -17.68 27.82
N PRO A 127 0.93 -18.09 28.29
CA PRO A 127 -0.23 -18.30 27.41
C PRO A 127 -0.65 -17.06 26.61
N LYS A 128 -0.62 -15.87 27.23
CA LYS A 128 -1.02 -14.62 26.55
C LYS A 128 -0.04 -14.21 25.45
N THR A 129 1.26 -14.24 25.73
CA THR A 129 2.30 -13.93 24.73
C THR A 129 2.24 -14.91 23.57
N CYS A 130 2.11 -16.21 23.88
CA CYS A 130 1.92 -17.24 22.87
C CYS A 130 0.67 -16.97 22.02
N GLN A 131 -0.46 -16.62 22.64
CA GLN A 131 -1.70 -16.30 21.95
C GLN A 131 -1.52 -15.14 20.95
N TYR A 132 -0.88 -14.04 21.36
CA TYR A 132 -0.66 -12.90 20.47
C TYR A 132 0.24 -13.27 19.28
N LEU A 133 1.31 -14.04 19.51
CA LEU A 133 2.19 -14.49 18.45
C LEU A 133 1.51 -15.50 17.52
N THR A 134 0.63 -16.36 18.03
CA THR A 134 -0.22 -17.23 17.21
C THR A 134 -1.12 -16.40 16.31
N MET A 135 -1.78 -15.36 16.82
CA MET A 135 -2.65 -14.52 15.98
C MET A 135 -1.87 -13.76 14.89
N ILE A 136 -0.63 -13.33 15.17
CA ILE A 136 0.28 -12.75 14.16
C ILE A 136 0.62 -13.79 13.08
N ASP A 137 1.00 -15.00 13.48
CA ASP A 137 1.31 -16.11 12.57
C ASP A 137 0.11 -16.49 11.71
N ASP A 138 -1.08 -16.59 12.30
CA ASP A 138 -2.33 -16.90 11.59
C ASP A 138 -2.65 -15.85 10.52
N LYS A 139 -2.47 -14.56 10.82
CA LYS A 139 -2.62 -13.49 9.83
C LYS A 139 -1.62 -13.67 8.69
N LEU A 140 -0.34 -13.84 9.00
CA LEU A 140 0.71 -14.02 7.99
C LEU A 140 0.46 -15.27 7.12
N MET A 141 0.05 -16.38 7.74
CA MET A 141 -0.30 -17.64 7.06
C MET A 141 -1.43 -17.44 6.05
N GLN A 142 -2.49 -16.70 6.40
CA GLN A 142 -3.60 -16.42 5.48
C GLN A 142 -3.14 -15.60 4.26
N TYR A 143 -2.22 -14.66 4.45
CA TYR A 143 -1.61 -13.91 3.34
C TYR A 143 -0.76 -14.83 2.44
N TYR A 144 0.04 -15.74 3.01
CA TYR A 144 0.78 -16.73 2.23
C TYR A 144 -0.14 -17.65 1.41
N GLN A 145 -1.26 -18.10 1.99
CA GLN A 145 -2.24 -18.94 1.30
C GLN A 145 -2.91 -18.21 0.14
N HIS A 146 -3.26 -16.94 0.35
CA HIS A 146 -3.81 -16.09 -0.71
C HIS A 146 -2.78 -15.81 -1.82
N PHE A 147 -1.55 -15.48 -1.45
CA PHE A 147 -0.44 -15.27 -2.39
C PHE A 147 -0.19 -16.49 -3.26
N LYS A 148 -0.21 -17.69 -2.66
CA LYS A 148 -0.15 -18.97 -3.37
C LYS A 148 -1.27 -19.10 -4.40
N GLN A 149 -2.52 -18.84 -4.01
CA GLN A 149 -3.67 -18.91 -4.89
C GLN A 149 -3.54 -17.95 -6.07
N ILE A 150 -3.09 -16.71 -5.83
CA ILE A 150 -2.85 -15.74 -6.91
C ILE A 150 -1.85 -16.29 -7.92
N ILE A 151 -0.71 -16.82 -7.47
CA ILE A 151 0.32 -17.36 -8.37
C ILE A 151 -0.19 -18.56 -9.18
N GLU A 152 -0.88 -19.49 -8.53
CA GLU A 152 -1.34 -20.73 -9.17
C GLU A 152 -2.37 -20.47 -10.29
N HIS A 153 -3.08 -19.35 -10.25
CA HIS A 153 -4.14 -19.02 -11.21
C HIS A 153 -3.82 -17.81 -12.10
N SER A 154 -2.73 -17.09 -11.82
CA SER A 154 -2.28 -15.96 -12.65
C SER A 154 -1.42 -16.44 -13.82
N THR A 155 -1.48 -15.69 -14.91
CA THR A 155 -0.69 -15.92 -16.12
C THR A 155 -0.12 -14.61 -16.65
N HIS A 156 0.76 -14.69 -17.64
CA HIS A 156 1.29 -13.53 -18.36
C HIS A 156 0.20 -12.63 -18.97
N ALA A 157 -0.99 -13.18 -19.25
CA ALA A 157 -2.11 -12.46 -19.83
C ALA A 157 -3.04 -11.84 -18.77
N GLN A 158 -3.18 -12.48 -17.60
CA GLN A 158 -4.17 -12.13 -16.59
C GLN A 158 -3.64 -12.35 -15.17
N PHE A 159 -3.79 -11.32 -14.34
CA PHE A 159 -3.60 -11.41 -12.90
C PHE A 159 -4.91 -11.84 -12.25
N HIS A 160 -4.86 -12.86 -11.40
CA HIS A 160 -6.02 -13.43 -10.72
C HIS A 160 -6.10 -12.94 -9.27
N CYS A 161 -7.16 -12.20 -8.93
CA CYS A 161 -7.40 -11.69 -7.58
C CYS A 161 -8.91 -11.57 -7.31
N ASP A 162 -9.51 -12.67 -6.89
CA ASP A 162 -10.96 -12.77 -6.67
C ASP A 162 -11.42 -11.98 -5.43
N ARG A 163 -10.55 -11.85 -4.41
CA ARG A 163 -10.86 -11.14 -3.16
C ARG A 163 -9.66 -10.36 -2.63
N LEU A 164 -9.95 -9.24 -1.98
CA LEU A 164 -8.97 -8.46 -1.21
C LEU A 164 -8.98 -8.94 0.24
N LEU A 165 -7.80 -9.20 0.82
CA LEU A 165 -7.68 -9.62 2.22
C LEU A 165 -7.88 -8.48 3.21
N THR A 166 -7.71 -7.22 2.79
CA THR A 166 -8.00 -6.02 3.59
C THR A 166 -9.43 -5.95 4.13
N GLN A 167 -10.35 -6.73 3.58
CA GLN A 167 -11.74 -6.83 4.04
C GLN A 167 -11.93 -7.83 5.18
N GLN A 168 -10.89 -8.60 5.55
CA GLN A 168 -10.94 -9.51 6.67
C GLN A 168 -10.55 -8.80 7.96
N ASN A 169 -11.39 -8.93 8.99
CA ASN A 169 -11.08 -8.45 10.33
C ASN A 169 -10.24 -9.50 11.05
N PHE A 170 -8.97 -9.23 11.29
CA PHE A 170 -8.12 -10.11 12.10
C PHE A 170 -8.16 -9.66 13.57
N ASP A 171 -8.35 -10.60 14.49
CA ASP A 171 -8.42 -10.31 15.94
C ASP A 171 -7.18 -9.57 16.45
N ILE A 172 -6.01 -9.88 15.88
CA ILE A 172 -4.75 -9.22 16.23
C ILE A 172 -4.78 -7.71 15.99
N ASP A 173 -5.53 -7.25 15.00
CA ASP A 173 -5.61 -5.83 14.64
C ASP A 173 -6.28 -5.05 15.77
N THR A 174 -7.32 -5.65 16.36
CA THR A 174 -8.04 -5.08 17.51
C THR A 174 -7.16 -5.07 18.76
N VAL A 175 -6.41 -6.16 19.00
CA VAL A 175 -5.47 -6.23 20.13
C VAL A 175 -4.37 -5.18 20.01
N MET A 176 -3.80 -5.02 18.82
CA MET A 176 -2.70 -4.09 18.58
C MET A 176 -3.15 -2.64 18.68
N ALA A 177 -4.36 -2.31 18.23
CA ALA A 177 -4.96 -0.99 18.45
C ALA A 177 -5.06 -0.65 19.96
N ALA A 178 -5.43 -1.61 20.81
CA ALA A 178 -5.47 -1.39 22.25
C ALA A 178 -4.06 -1.17 22.86
N PHE A 179 -3.03 -1.77 22.27
CA PHE A 179 -1.63 -1.63 22.70
C PHE A 179 -0.99 -0.28 22.34
N GLU A 180 -1.64 0.52 21.48
CA GLU A 180 -1.18 1.88 21.17
C GLU A 180 -1.44 2.90 22.29
N SER A 181 -2.25 2.53 23.30
CA SER A 181 -2.54 3.42 24.42
C SER A 181 -1.33 3.69 25.32
N ASP A 182 -1.26 4.91 25.88
CA ASP A 182 -0.18 5.36 26.78
C ASP A 182 0.06 4.44 27.98
N LYS A 183 -0.97 3.69 28.38
CA LYS A 183 -0.90 2.66 29.43
C LYS A 183 0.21 1.64 29.17
N TYR A 184 0.48 1.31 27.92
CA TYR A 184 1.45 0.27 27.54
C TYR A 184 2.77 0.83 27.01
N ALA A 185 2.94 2.15 26.97
CA ALA A 185 4.13 2.81 26.42
C ALA A 185 5.45 2.39 27.10
N ARG A 186 5.37 1.93 28.36
CA ARG A 186 6.54 1.50 29.16
C ARG A 186 6.73 -0.01 29.24
N SER A 187 5.83 -0.82 28.68
CA SER A 187 5.93 -2.29 28.76
C SER A 187 6.81 -2.82 27.62
N PRO A 188 8.00 -3.38 27.89
CA PRO A 188 8.90 -3.81 26.83
C PRO A 188 8.31 -4.91 25.95
N LEU A 189 7.58 -5.85 26.55
CA LEU A 189 6.92 -6.93 25.81
C LEU A 189 5.85 -6.39 24.85
N VAL A 190 4.98 -5.49 25.34
CA VAL A 190 3.92 -4.92 24.51
C VAL A 190 4.52 -4.08 23.38
N GLN A 191 5.54 -3.26 23.67
CA GLN A 191 6.22 -2.49 22.63
C GLN A 191 6.89 -3.39 21.60
N SER A 192 7.56 -4.46 22.03
CA SER A 192 8.16 -5.44 21.10
C SER A 192 7.11 -6.04 20.18
N LEU A 193 5.98 -6.52 20.72
CA LEU A 193 4.87 -7.08 19.95
C LEU A 193 4.27 -6.06 18.97
N LEU A 194 4.05 -4.83 19.43
CA LEU A 194 3.49 -3.76 18.61
C LEU A 194 4.41 -3.43 17.42
N HIS A 195 5.72 -3.32 17.64
CA HIS A 195 6.67 -3.03 16.57
C HIS A 195 6.85 -4.21 15.61
N LEU A 196 6.84 -5.45 16.11
CA LEU A 196 6.82 -6.65 15.27
C LEU A 196 5.56 -6.68 14.39
N TYR A 197 4.40 -6.42 14.98
CA TYR A 197 3.14 -6.36 14.25
C TYR A 197 3.17 -5.27 13.18
N ARG A 198 3.59 -4.05 13.51
CA ARG A 198 3.70 -2.94 12.54
C ARG A 198 4.68 -3.26 11.40
N TYR A 199 5.77 -3.96 11.69
CA TYR A 199 6.70 -4.45 10.67
C TYR A 199 5.99 -5.37 9.67
N ILE A 200 5.31 -6.40 10.18
CA ILE A 200 4.59 -7.37 9.37
C ILE A 200 3.45 -6.67 8.60
N GLU A 201 2.64 -5.87 9.28
CA GLU A 201 1.51 -5.14 8.69
C GLU A 201 1.96 -4.20 7.56
N THR A 202 3.10 -3.53 7.69
CA THR A 202 3.67 -2.71 6.61
C THR A 202 4.01 -3.55 5.36
N VAL A 203 4.53 -4.76 5.55
CA VAL A 203 4.80 -5.70 4.45
C VAL A 203 3.49 -6.17 3.80
N LEU A 204 2.49 -6.53 4.61
CA LEU A 204 1.20 -7.01 4.12
C LEU A 204 0.43 -5.91 3.37
N ASN A 205 0.46 -4.67 3.86
CA ASN A 205 -0.16 -3.51 3.22
C ASN A 205 0.43 -3.24 1.82
N ALA A 206 1.73 -3.45 1.62
CA ALA A 206 2.34 -3.33 0.29
C ALA A 206 1.77 -4.35 -0.70
N TYR A 207 1.52 -5.58 -0.25
CA TYR A 207 0.86 -6.61 -1.04
C TYR A 207 -0.62 -6.31 -1.29
N ASP A 208 -1.32 -5.75 -0.31
CA ASP A 208 -2.70 -5.32 -0.49
C ASP A 208 -2.84 -4.19 -1.49
N GLU A 209 -1.93 -3.21 -1.48
CA GLU A 209 -1.89 -2.15 -2.50
C GLU A 209 -1.67 -2.72 -3.91
N LEU A 210 -0.83 -3.77 -4.04
CA LEU A 210 -0.64 -4.49 -5.30
C LEU A 210 -1.94 -5.14 -5.77
N ASN A 211 -2.61 -5.87 -4.90
CA ASN A 211 -3.86 -6.54 -5.23
C ASN A 211 -4.99 -5.56 -5.52
N LEU A 212 -5.06 -4.46 -4.75
CA LEU A 212 -6.02 -3.39 -4.96
C LEU A 212 -5.85 -2.77 -6.34
N ASP A 213 -4.61 -2.53 -6.77
CA ASP A 213 -4.34 -2.04 -8.11
C ASP A 213 -4.77 -3.05 -9.17
N MET A 214 -4.51 -4.33 -8.99
CA MET A 214 -4.94 -5.35 -9.96
C MET A 214 -6.46 -5.51 -10.03
N HIS A 215 -7.13 -5.53 -8.88
CA HIS A 215 -8.58 -5.73 -8.75
C HIS A 215 -9.39 -4.53 -9.24
N SER A 216 -8.97 -3.31 -8.88
CA SER A 216 -9.75 -2.08 -9.14
C SER A 216 -9.86 -1.73 -10.62
N ARG A 217 -9.05 -2.32 -11.50
CA ARG A 217 -8.98 -1.97 -12.93
C ARG A 217 -10.31 -2.11 -13.67
N GLN A 218 -11.25 -2.92 -13.17
CA GLN A 218 -12.44 -3.33 -13.90
C GLN A 218 -13.71 -2.51 -13.59
N ASN A 219 -13.78 -1.75 -12.48
CA ASN A 219 -15.01 -1.06 -12.09
C ASN A 219 -14.77 0.32 -11.43
N PRO A 220 -14.84 1.42 -12.21
CA PRO A 220 -14.65 2.77 -11.70
C PRO A 220 -15.64 3.23 -10.61
N LYS A 221 -16.84 2.65 -10.56
CA LYS A 221 -17.87 3.07 -9.62
C LYS A 221 -17.55 2.66 -8.18
N VAL A 222 -16.79 1.58 -8.00
CA VAL A 222 -16.40 1.07 -6.67
C VAL A 222 -15.07 1.60 -6.18
N TRP A 223 -14.38 2.44 -6.95
CA TRP A 223 -13.15 3.07 -6.50
C TRP A 223 -13.41 3.91 -5.25
N ALA A 224 -12.52 3.78 -4.28
CA ALA A 224 -12.53 4.64 -3.11
C ALA A 224 -12.27 6.09 -3.52
N THR A 225 -13.04 7.01 -2.96
CA THR A 225 -12.75 8.44 -3.08
C THR A 225 -11.45 8.73 -2.34
N GLN A 226 -10.53 9.45 -2.99
CA GLN A 226 -9.27 9.87 -2.40
C GLN A 226 -9.04 11.36 -2.67
N THR A 227 -8.46 12.06 -1.69
CA THR A 227 -8.02 13.43 -1.90
C THR A 227 -6.80 13.43 -2.81
N ALA A 228 -6.91 14.11 -3.95
CA ALA A 228 -5.81 14.30 -4.88
C ALA A 228 -5.64 15.78 -5.19
N ASN A 229 -4.38 16.20 -5.35
CA ASN A 229 -4.06 17.57 -5.70
C ASN A 229 -4.16 17.72 -7.23
N ILE A 230 -5.25 18.28 -7.72
CA ILE A 230 -5.61 18.26 -9.15
C ILE A 230 -5.62 19.67 -9.75
N SER A 231 -5.30 19.73 -11.04
CA SER A 231 -5.46 20.88 -11.94
C SER A 231 -5.91 20.41 -13.33
N ALA A 232 -6.29 21.34 -14.19
CA ALA A 232 -6.59 21.06 -15.60
C ALA A 232 -5.43 20.38 -16.37
N GLY A 233 -4.18 20.54 -15.91
CA GLY A 233 -2.99 20.00 -16.57
C GLY A 233 -2.34 18.80 -15.89
N GLY A 234 -2.84 18.35 -14.74
CA GLY A 234 -2.22 17.22 -14.03
C GLY A 234 -2.79 16.97 -12.63
N VAL A 235 -2.35 15.87 -12.03
CA VAL A 235 -2.81 15.39 -10.72
C VAL A 235 -1.63 14.86 -9.91
N ALA A 236 -1.62 15.13 -8.60
CA ALA A 236 -0.71 14.49 -7.67
C ALA A 236 -1.47 13.66 -6.64
N VAL A 237 -0.98 12.44 -6.43
CA VAL A 237 -1.53 11.47 -5.48
C VAL A 237 -0.53 11.17 -4.38
N PHE A 238 -1.05 10.90 -3.19
CA PHE A 238 -0.26 10.57 -2.01
C PHE A 238 -0.55 9.12 -1.63
N ARG A 239 0.38 8.22 -1.95
CA ARG A 239 0.19 6.77 -1.76
C ARG A 239 1.48 6.14 -1.25
N PRO A 240 1.44 5.03 -0.49
CA PRO A 240 2.65 4.35 -0.02
C PRO A 240 3.31 3.49 -1.12
N LYS A 241 3.27 3.97 -2.37
CA LYS A 241 3.84 3.29 -3.55
C LYS A 241 4.33 4.31 -4.56
N ARG A 242 5.24 3.90 -5.43
CA ARG A 242 5.87 4.77 -6.43
C ARG A 242 5.73 4.18 -7.83
N PHE A 243 5.41 5.04 -8.77
CA PHE A 243 5.30 4.69 -10.18
C PHE A 243 6.66 4.83 -10.88
N ALA A 244 6.88 4.03 -11.92
CA ALA A 244 8.12 4.06 -12.69
C ALA A 244 8.29 5.38 -13.47
N GLN A 245 9.50 5.93 -13.48
CA GLN A 245 9.83 7.09 -14.31
C GLN A 245 9.98 6.68 -15.78
N GLY A 246 9.70 7.60 -16.70
CA GLY A 246 9.85 7.37 -18.14
C GLY A 246 8.74 6.54 -18.78
N GLU A 247 7.85 5.94 -17.99
CA GLU A 247 6.70 5.20 -18.50
C GLU A 247 5.47 6.11 -18.70
N LYS A 248 4.69 5.79 -19.75
CA LYS A 248 3.37 6.41 -19.95
C LYS A 248 2.37 5.76 -19.01
N HIS A 249 1.55 6.59 -18.39
CA HIS A 249 0.49 6.21 -17.48
C HIS A 249 -0.87 6.59 -18.07
N LEU A 250 -1.92 6.02 -17.50
CA LEU A 250 -3.30 6.39 -17.75
C LEU A 250 -3.91 6.85 -16.43
N ALA A 251 -4.27 8.13 -16.34
CA ALA A 251 -5.00 8.68 -15.21
C ALA A 251 -6.50 8.58 -15.50
N ASN A 252 -7.20 7.78 -14.70
CA ASN A 252 -8.65 7.61 -14.80
C ASN A 252 -9.31 8.40 -13.67
N LEU A 253 -10.08 9.42 -14.05
CA LEU A 253 -10.83 10.30 -13.15
C LEU A 253 -12.32 9.95 -13.29
N TYR A 254 -12.95 9.45 -12.24
CA TYR A 254 -14.39 9.23 -12.25
C TYR A 254 -15.09 10.30 -11.40
N PHE A 255 -15.90 11.12 -12.07
CA PHE A 255 -16.70 12.16 -11.44
C PHE A 255 -18.10 11.61 -11.18
N ALA A 256 -18.42 11.39 -9.90
CA ALA A 256 -19.58 10.59 -9.48
C ALA A 256 -20.92 11.25 -9.84
N GLU A 257 -21.02 12.56 -9.69
CA GLU A 257 -22.26 13.30 -9.95
C GLU A 257 -22.62 13.33 -11.44
N GLN A 258 -21.62 13.55 -12.29
CA GLN A 258 -21.76 13.55 -13.75
C GLN A 258 -21.75 12.12 -14.32
N LYS A 259 -21.49 11.12 -13.47
CA LYS A 259 -21.33 9.70 -13.83
C LYS A 259 -20.36 9.51 -15.00
N LYS A 260 -19.31 10.34 -15.07
CA LYS A 260 -18.39 10.42 -16.21
C LYS A 260 -16.99 9.96 -15.83
N LEU A 261 -16.45 9.07 -16.66
CA LEU A 261 -15.06 8.64 -16.61
C LEU A 261 -14.25 9.45 -17.63
N VAL A 262 -13.19 10.10 -17.16
CA VAL A 262 -12.22 10.81 -17.99
C VAL A 262 -10.91 10.02 -17.94
N GLN A 263 -10.40 9.63 -19.11
CA GLN A 263 -9.18 8.82 -19.22
C GLN A 263 -8.10 9.64 -19.93
N LEU A 264 -7.06 10.01 -19.21
CA LEU A 264 -6.02 10.90 -19.70
C LEU A 264 -4.69 10.16 -19.76
N PRO A 265 -4.03 10.11 -20.93
CA PRO A 265 -2.63 9.77 -20.98
C PRO A 265 -1.85 10.74 -20.08
N ALA A 266 -0.90 10.21 -19.31
CA ALA A 266 -0.15 10.99 -18.35
C ALA A 266 1.30 10.51 -18.26
N TYR A 267 2.19 11.38 -17.78
CA TYR A 267 3.56 11.02 -17.46
C TYR A 267 3.88 11.44 -16.03
N LEU A 268 4.67 10.61 -15.34
CA LEU A 268 5.14 10.93 -14.00
C LEU A 268 6.17 12.07 -14.12
N ALA A 269 5.79 13.25 -13.62
CA ALA A 269 6.62 14.45 -13.66
C ALA A 269 7.59 14.50 -12.47
N ARG A 270 7.14 14.09 -11.28
CA ARG A 270 7.97 14.00 -10.08
C ARG A 270 7.42 12.97 -9.10
N SER A 271 8.33 12.37 -8.33
CA SER A 271 7.98 11.56 -7.16
C SER A 271 8.94 11.83 -6.00
N PHE A 272 8.41 11.97 -4.79
CA PHE A 272 9.21 12.18 -3.58
C PHE A 272 8.47 11.74 -2.32
N SER A 273 9.23 11.35 -1.29
CA SER A 273 8.68 10.86 -0.02
C SER A 273 8.25 12.03 0.87
N ILE A 274 7.06 11.93 1.46
CA ILE A 274 6.54 12.86 2.47
C ILE A 274 6.55 12.15 3.82
N GLN A 275 7.54 12.47 4.65
CA GLN A 275 7.80 11.75 5.88
C GLN A 275 6.65 11.84 6.88
N GLN A 276 6.06 13.02 7.03
CA GLN A 276 4.99 13.29 8.01
C GLN A 276 3.70 12.52 7.69
N LYS A 277 3.47 12.22 6.41
CA LYS A 277 2.27 11.51 5.94
C LYS A 277 2.55 10.04 5.63
N HIS A 278 3.78 9.56 5.84
CA HIS A 278 4.20 8.20 5.48
C HIS A 278 3.79 7.77 4.05
N THR A 279 3.87 8.69 3.09
CA THR A 279 3.42 8.47 1.71
C THR A 279 4.46 8.95 0.71
N GLU A 280 4.32 8.49 -0.51
CA GLU A 280 4.98 9.03 -1.70
C GLU A 280 4.02 9.99 -2.40
N CYS A 281 4.50 11.19 -2.70
CA CYS A 281 3.84 12.06 -3.66
C CYS A 281 4.20 11.57 -5.05
N ASN A 282 3.21 11.25 -5.88
CA ASN A 282 3.39 10.93 -7.29
C ASN A 282 2.61 11.94 -8.10
N ALA A 283 3.31 12.87 -8.75
CA ALA A 283 2.70 13.92 -9.54
C ALA A 283 2.80 13.61 -11.03
N PHE A 284 1.65 13.60 -11.68
CA PHE A 284 1.46 13.28 -13.08
C PHE A 284 1.01 14.53 -13.83
N ASN A 285 1.61 14.75 -14.99
CA ASN A 285 1.11 15.74 -15.95
C ASN A 285 0.29 15.01 -17.01
N PHE A 286 -0.83 15.59 -17.40
CA PHE A 286 -1.65 15.05 -18.47
C PHE A 286 -1.00 15.37 -19.83
N ASP A 287 -0.93 14.36 -20.69
CA ASP A 287 -0.34 14.44 -22.03
C ASP A 287 -1.46 14.82 -23.02
N PHE A 288 -1.52 16.11 -23.38
CA PHE A 288 -2.49 16.70 -24.30
C PHE A 288 -3.97 16.37 -24.01
N PRO A 289 -4.52 16.75 -22.84
CA PRO A 289 -5.95 16.56 -22.59
C PRO A 289 -6.77 17.36 -23.62
N SER A 290 -7.84 16.76 -24.15
CA SER A 290 -8.72 17.44 -25.10
C SER A 290 -9.31 18.70 -24.46
N GLY A 291 -9.67 19.72 -25.27
CA GLY A 291 -10.31 20.93 -24.72
C GLY A 291 -11.56 20.61 -23.91
N GLN A 292 -12.30 19.57 -24.30
CA GLN A 292 -13.48 19.09 -23.59
C GLN A 292 -13.15 18.47 -22.22
N ASP A 293 -12.09 17.66 -22.14
CA ASP A 293 -11.68 17.04 -20.88
C ASP A 293 -11.09 18.07 -19.92
N GLN A 294 -10.28 19.00 -20.42
CA GLN A 294 -9.75 20.11 -19.62
C GLN A 294 -10.88 20.95 -19.04
N HIS A 295 -11.85 21.34 -19.88
CA HIS A 295 -13.01 22.12 -19.45
C HIS A 295 -13.83 21.38 -18.39
N LEU A 296 -14.03 20.07 -18.56
CA LEU A 296 -14.75 19.29 -17.56
C LEU A 296 -14.02 19.29 -16.22
N ILE A 297 -12.71 19.07 -16.21
CA ILE A 297 -11.91 19.09 -14.96
C ILE A 297 -11.95 20.47 -14.32
N GLN A 298 -11.82 21.54 -15.10
CA GLN A 298 -11.91 22.92 -14.61
C GLN A 298 -13.28 23.20 -13.99
N HIS A 299 -14.36 22.82 -14.69
CA HIS A 299 -15.71 22.98 -14.17
C HIS A 299 -15.92 22.23 -12.85
N GLU A 300 -15.39 21.01 -12.71
CA GLU A 300 -15.47 20.27 -11.44
C GLU A 300 -14.65 20.90 -10.32
N ILE A 301 -13.49 21.49 -10.64
CA ILE A 301 -12.69 22.27 -9.68
C ILE A 301 -13.47 23.49 -9.20
N GLU A 302 -13.98 24.31 -10.14
CA GLU A 302 -14.75 25.53 -9.84
C GLU A 302 -16.00 25.22 -9.02
N ARG A 303 -16.72 24.16 -9.38
CA ARG A 303 -17.91 23.69 -8.66
C ARG A 303 -17.59 23.31 -7.23
N PHE A 304 -16.49 22.57 -7.01
CA PHE A 304 -16.05 22.21 -5.67
C PHE A 304 -15.65 23.44 -4.84
N GLU A 305 -14.88 24.37 -5.42
CA GLU A 305 -14.49 25.61 -4.73
C GLU A 305 -15.70 26.47 -4.33
N ILE A 306 -16.73 26.55 -5.18
CA ILE A 306 -17.99 27.23 -4.85
C ILE A 306 -18.67 26.54 -3.66
N LEU A 307 -18.83 25.22 -3.70
CA LEU A 307 -19.51 24.47 -2.63
C LEU A 307 -18.76 24.56 -1.30
N ASP A 308 -17.43 24.45 -1.33
CA ASP A 308 -16.56 24.62 -0.16
C ASP A 308 -16.68 26.03 0.42
N SER A 309 -16.65 27.07 -0.44
CA SER A 309 -16.81 28.46 -0.01
C SER A 309 -18.19 28.77 0.61
N MET A 310 -19.22 28.00 0.25
CA MET A 310 -20.58 28.14 0.76
C MET A 310 -20.85 27.30 2.02
N ASN A 311 -19.87 26.55 2.53
CA ASN A 311 -20.04 25.55 3.61
C ASN A 311 -21.17 24.54 3.34
N VAL A 312 -21.42 24.22 2.06
CA VAL A 312 -22.45 23.25 1.69
C VAL A 312 -21.82 21.86 1.75
N ALA A 313 -22.40 20.96 2.56
CA ALA A 313 -21.95 19.58 2.63
C ALA A 313 -22.09 18.88 1.26
N LEU A 314 -20.99 18.33 0.76
CA LEU A 314 -20.96 17.52 -0.46
C LEU A 314 -21.63 16.17 -0.17
N THR A 315 -22.87 15.98 -0.63
CA THR A 315 -23.63 14.73 -0.52
C THR A 315 -23.37 13.77 -1.66
#